data_AF-A0A653S7T6-F1
#
_entry.id   AF-A0A653S7T6-F1
#
_cell.length_a   1.000
_cell.length_b   1.000
_cell.length_c   1.000
_cell.angle_alpha   90.00
_cell.angle_beta   90.00
_cell.angle_gamma   90.00
#
_symmetry.space_group_name_H-M   'P 1'
#
loop_
_entity.id
_entity.type
_entity.pdbx_description
1 polymer ?
#
loop_
_entity_poly.entity_id
_entity_poly.type
_entity_poly.pdbx_seq_one_letter_code
_entity_poly.pdbx_strand_id
1 'polypeptide(L)'
;MRRFPIPLLPKREGYLYLDGQRNTEQFWEHLLRDLRATGSVYGAAIDGMLARGGTILAEDFPTISGAPARPQKKQLAADLVLKRLQAAGAVSAIHDPDVGDLLIARGFTERTGKAPLKARRLAEVVLLDGVREWARKMGMASYNSITIRGEDAHQLVGAFAFDLGGPSFLLPLQGPAGKNGFVVADVFADGTLTPPQLQFFIRKAGMLKASLPDIGVLSILVADSFSGPALTAGHAAGIMLATPKDLFGQRVGSAMRTLLETLRNAAGYASTSPDRLVYLLDNLVDIEGRAGNLRGILFELVAGYLARRDAVSIDIGVVATDPETGRKVEIDVQKVTAQAAAVTAIECKGKGPGGIVGAEEVRRWLAKIPTIKAHYRSHRYFCEAEVNFELWTSGTFDPEALTLLEAEKARRTRTPIGWRDGASVLEMAATAKEKAVADALFQHYLKHPLSEVVVQINGEAVPGATEGIAPEMRGYFSYASVNSRAAESQAAPPPAPQPLALPAP
;
A
#
# COMPACT_ATOMS: atom_id res chain seq x y z
N MET A 1 39.99 15.19 -21.86
CA MET A 1 38.63 15.66 -21.52
C MET A 1 37.71 15.32 -22.69
N ARG A 2 36.54 14.75 -22.43
CA ARG A 2 35.56 14.32 -23.44
C ARG A 2 34.22 15.00 -23.20
N ARG A 3 33.45 15.23 -24.26
CA ARG A 3 32.06 15.67 -24.18
C ARG A 3 31.14 14.47 -24.04
N PHE A 4 30.17 14.54 -23.14
CA PHE A 4 29.17 13.50 -22.98
C PHE A 4 28.27 13.44 -24.23
N PRO A 5 28.12 12.26 -24.86
CA PRO A 5 27.51 12.16 -26.19
C PRO A 5 25.99 12.33 -26.17
N ILE A 6 25.34 12.12 -25.02
CA ILE A 6 23.89 12.22 -24.88
C ILE A 6 23.51 13.62 -24.36
N PRO A 7 22.65 14.38 -25.07
CA PRO A 7 22.27 15.73 -24.66
C PRO A 7 21.24 15.67 -23.54
N LEU A 8 21.72 15.75 -22.29
CA LEU A 8 20.87 15.77 -21.08
C LEU A 8 20.76 17.18 -20.45
N LEU A 9 21.61 18.12 -20.84
CA LEU A 9 21.52 19.50 -20.38
C LEU A 9 20.65 20.33 -21.33
N PRO A 10 19.89 21.32 -20.82
CA PRO A 10 19.07 22.18 -21.65
C PRO A 10 19.94 23.11 -22.53
N LYS A 11 19.29 23.86 -23.43
CA LYS A 11 19.94 24.92 -24.24
C LYS A 11 21.17 24.48 -25.06
N ARG A 12 21.26 23.18 -25.41
CA ARG A 12 22.39 22.57 -26.15
C ARG A 12 23.73 22.60 -25.39
N GLU A 13 23.69 22.79 -24.08
CA GLU A 13 24.87 22.66 -23.22
C GLU A 13 25.42 21.23 -23.27
N GLY A 14 26.74 21.10 -23.07
CA GLY A 14 27.45 19.82 -23.08
C GLY A 14 28.11 19.58 -21.73
N TYR A 15 27.94 18.37 -21.19
CA TYR A 15 28.67 17.94 -20.01
C TYR A 15 30.06 17.46 -20.41
N LEU A 16 31.10 17.91 -19.70
CA LEU A 16 32.51 17.59 -19.99
C LEU A 16 33.10 16.78 -18.83
N TYR A 17 33.85 15.72 -19.14
CA TYR A 17 34.41 14.81 -18.14
C TYR A 17 35.80 14.30 -18.54
N LEU A 18 36.59 13.78 -17.59
CA LEU A 18 37.82 13.06 -17.91
C LEU A 18 37.48 11.62 -18.26
N ASP A 19 38.11 11.06 -19.29
CA ASP A 19 37.74 9.73 -19.81
C ASP A 19 37.83 8.63 -18.73
N GLY A 20 38.88 8.68 -17.90
CA GLY A 20 39.07 7.76 -16.77
C GLY A 20 38.05 7.91 -15.63
N GLN A 21 37.22 8.96 -15.63
CA GLN A 21 36.12 9.12 -14.66
C GLN A 21 34.81 8.53 -15.17
N ARG A 22 34.70 8.12 -16.43
CA ARG A 22 33.43 7.60 -16.96
C ARG A 22 32.95 6.41 -16.12
N ASN A 23 31.67 6.43 -15.73
CA ASN A 23 31.00 5.41 -14.92
C ASN A 23 31.48 5.29 -13.46
N THR A 24 32.34 6.20 -12.96
CA THR A 24 32.63 6.27 -11.52
C THR A 24 31.47 6.94 -10.76
N GLU A 25 31.38 6.72 -9.44
CA GLU A 25 30.41 7.41 -8.58
C GLU A 25 30.53 8.94 -8.72
N GLN A 26 31.77 9.45 -8.70
CA GLN A 26 32.05 10.88 -8.86
C GLN A 26 31.50 11.45 -10.18
N PHE A 27 31.58 10.71 -11.28
CA PHE A 27 31.01 11.15 -12.56
C PHE A 27 29.49 11.29 -12.47
N TRP A 28 28.81 10.31 -11.88
CA TRP A 28 27.35 10.29 -11.78
C TRP A 28 26.86 11.40 -10.84
N GLU A 29 27.54 11.61 -9.71
CA GLU A 29 27.25 12.72 -8.79
C GLU A 29 27.37 14.08 -9.45
N HIS A 30 28.49 14.35 -10.13
CA HIS A 30 28.72 15.63 -10.78
C HIS A 30 27.75 15.85 -11.94
N LEU A 31 27.43 14.81 -12.71
CA LEU A 31 26.41 14.90 -13.74
C LEU A 31 25.05 15.25 -13.14
N LEU A 32 24.62 14.54 -12.08
CA LEU A 32 23.34 14.81 -11.43
C LEU A 32 23.29 16.21 -10.79
N ARG A 33 24.38 16.67 -10.18
CA ARG A 33 24.53 18.06 -9.71
C ARG A 33 24.26 19.06 -10.83
N ASP A 34 24.87 18.87 -12.00
CA ASP A 34 24.74 19.80 -13.13
C ASP A 34 23.34 19.73 -13.77
N LEU A 35 22.73 18.54 -13.81
CA LEU A 35 21.33 18.37 -14.21
C LEU A 35 20.38 19.12 -13.27
N ARG A 36 20.61 19.07 -11.96
CA ARG A 36 19.84 19.81 -10.95
C ARG A 36 20.03 21.32 -11.12
N ALA A 37 21.27 21.79 -11.23
CA ALA A 37 21.59 23.21 -11.40
C ALA A 37 20.96 23.83 -12.66
N THR A 38 20.78 23.05 -13.72
CA THR A 38 20.16 23.50 -14.97
C THR A 38 18.64 23.31 -15.02
N GLY A 39 18.02 22.75 -13.97
CA GLY A 39 16.58 22.45 -13.96
C GLY A 39 16.18 21.41 -15.01
N SER A 40 17.11 20.50 -15.35
CA SER A 40 16.90 19.48 -16.37
C SER A 40 15.82 18.47 -15.96
N VAL A 41 14.94 18.12 -16.89
CA VAL A 41 13.92 17.06 -16.68
C VAL A 41 14.56 15.72 -16.37
N TYR A 42 15.77 15.46 -16.87
CA TYR A 42 16.52 14.24 -16.60
C TYR A 42 16.97 14.16 -15.14
N GLY A 43 17.41 15.28 -14.57
CA GLY A 43 17.76 15.36 -13.15
C GLY A 43 16.54 15.11 -12.26
N ALA A 44 15.42 15.77 -12.59
CA ALA A 44 14.16 15.56 -11.87
C ALA A 44 13.68 14.10 -11.95
N ALA A 45 13.78 13.46 -13.11
CA ALA A 45 13.39 12.05 -13.27
C ALA A 45 14.28 11.08 -12.47
N ILE A 46 15.61 11.31 -12.46
CA ILE A 46 16.53 10.52 -11.62
C ILE A 46 16.19 10.74 -10.15
N ASP A 47 15.99 11.98 -9.71
CA ASP A 47 15.65 12.28 -8.31
C ASP A 47 14.30 11.68 -7.89
N GLY A 48 13.31 11.63 -8.78
CA GLY A 48 12.04 10.93 -8.54
C GLY A 48 12.22 9.42 -8.38
N MET A 49 13.10 8.79 -9.18
CA MET A 49 13.46 7.38 -8.97
C MET A 49 14.17 7.17 -7.62
N LEU A 50 15.09 8.07 -7.24
CA LEU A 50 15.80 7.99 -5.97
C LEU A 50 14.88 8.22 -4.77
N ALA A 51 13.84 9.05 -4.92
CA ALA A 51 12.79 9.19 -3.92
C ALA A 51 12.04 7.87 -3.67
N ARG A 52 11.94 7.00 -4.69
CA ARG A 52 11.47 5.61 -4.59
C ARG A 52 12.64 4.62 -4.55
N GLY A 53 13.67 4.90 -3.77
CA GLY A 53 14.70 3.91 -3.49
C GLY A 53 15.59 3.49 -4.68
N GLY A 54 15.55 4.22 -5.80
CA GLY A 54 16.39 3.98 -6.99
C GLY A 54 15.93 2.85 -7.91
N THR A 55 14.97 2.03 -7.50
CA THR A 55 14.38 0.96 -8.32
C THR A 55 12.86 1.10 -8.33
N ILE A 56 12.25 1.13 -9.51
CA ILE A 56 10.80 1.27 -9.71
C ILE A 56 10.30 0.33 -10.79
N LEU A 57 8.99 0.15 -10.90
CA LEU A 57 8.39 -0.46 -12.09
C LEU A 57 8.50 0.47 -13.29
N ALA A 58 8.63 -0.09 -14.49
CA ALA A 58 8.68 0.70 -15.71
C ALA A 58 7.40 1.52 -15.91
N GLU A 59 6.24 0.95 -15.58
CA GLU A 59 4.93 1.63 -15.65
C GLU A 59 4.82 2.84 -14.72
N ASP A 60 5.62 2.90 -13.64
CA ASP A 60 5.61 4.01 -12.69
C ASP A 60 6.40 5.24 -13.17
N PHE A 61 7.27 5.06 -14.17
CA PHE A 61 8.19 6.10 -14.62
C PHE A 61 7.48 7.39 -15.06
N PRO A 62 6.37 7.36 -15.81
CA PRO A 62 5.63 8.59 -16.15
C PRO A 62 5.20 9.39 -14.92
N THR A 63 4.83 8.73 -13.81
CA THR A 63 4.41 9.38 -12.58
C THR A 63 5.56 10.10 -11.89
N ILE A 64 6.73 9.48 -11.81
CA ILE A 64 7.88 10.03 -11.06
C ILE A 64 8.87 10.85 -11.89
N SER A 65 8.71 10.89 -13.22
CA SER A 65 9.67 11.56 -14.11
C SER A 65 9.58 13.08 -14.09
N GLY A 66 8.42 13.62 -13.69
CA GLY A 66 8.09 15.05 -13.83
C GLY A 66 7.88 15.49 -15.29
N ALA A 67 7.86 14.54 -16.24
CA ALA A 67 7.58 14.76 -17.65
C ALA A 67 6.12 14.38 -17.97
N PRO A 68 5.50 14.99 -19.00
CA PRO A 68 4.17 14.58 -19.41
C PRO A 68 4.20 13.16 -20.00
N ALA A 69 3.22 12.35 -19.63
CA ALA A 69 3.02 11.01 -20.16
C ALA A 69 2.61 11.05 -21.64
N ARG A 70 1.94 12.13 -22.06
CA ARG A 70 1.61 12.39 -23.48
C ARG A 70 2.48 13.52 -24.04
N PRO A 71 2.89 13.47 -25.32
CA PRO A 71 3.63 14.57 -25.94
C PRO A 71 2.94 15.93 -25.77
N GLN A 72 3.72 16.93 -25.38
CA GLN A 72 3.25 18.32 -25.23
C GLN A 72 4.21 19.26 -25.97
N LYS A 73 3.67 20.35 -26.51
CA LYS A 73 4.46 21.31 -27.29
C LYS A 73 5.60 21.88 -26.43
N LYS A 74 6.83 21.81 -26.95
CA LYS A 74 8.08 22.24 -26.27
C LYS A 74 8.45 21.44 -25.01
N GLN A 75 7.83 20.29 -24.78
CA GLN A 75 8.13 19.42 -23.63
C GLN A 75 8.55 18.04 -24.11
N LEU A 76 9.47 17.42 -23.37
CA LEU A 76 9.87 16.04 -23.63
C LEU A 76 8.91 15.11 -22.91
N ALA A 77 8.31 14.16 -23.63
CA ALA A 77 7.46 13.13 -23.03
C ALA A 77 8.28 12.13 -22.21
N ALA A 78 7.64 11.51 -21.21
CA ALA A 78 8.26 10.54 -20.30
C ALA A 78 9.04 9.44 -21.05
N ASP A 79 8.47 8.84 -22.10
CA ASP A 79 9.14 7.80 -22.89
C ASP A 79 10.46 8.26 -23.52
N LEU A 80 10.49 9.50 -24.03
CA LEU A 80 11.71 10.06 -24.63
C LEU A 80 12.74 10.41 -23.55
N VAL A 81 12.28 10.83 -22.37
CA VAL A 81 13.15 11.04 -21.21
C VAL A 81 13.80 9.71 -20.82
N LEU A 82 13.01 8.65 -20.66
CA LEU A 82 13.50 7.31 -20.32
C LEU A 82 14.50 6.78 -21.35
N LYS A 83 14.16 6.83 -22.64
CA LYS A 83 15.04 6.37 -23.73
C LYS A 83 16.41 7.04 -23.70
N ARG A 84 16.46 8.34 -23.41
CA ARG A 84 17.73 9.09 -23.31
C ARG A 84 18.50 8.79 -22.03
N LEU A 85 17.83 8.58 -20.91
CA LEU A 85 18.49 8.13 -19.67
C LEU A 85 19.10 6.74 -19.83
N GLN A 86 18.40 5.83 -20.53
CA GLN A 86 18.92 4.51 -20.88
C GLN A 86 20.11 4.60 -21.83
N ALA A 87 20.01 5.41 -22.89
CA ALA A 87 21.14 5.65 -23.81
C ALA A 87 22.35 6.28 -23.11
N ALA A 88 22.12 7.09 -22.06
CA ALA A 88 23.18 7.66 -21.23
C ALA A 88 23.81 6.64 -20.27
N GLY A 89 23.15 5.51 -20.02
CA GLY A 89 23.52 4.53 -19.00
C GLY A 89 23.17 4.95 -17.56
N ALA A 90 22.40 6.02 -17.39
CA ALA A 90 21.94 6.50 -16.08
C ALA A 90 20.79 5.66 -15.51
N VAL A 91 20.05 5.00 -16.39
CA VAL A 91 18.96 4.07 -16.03
C VAL A 91 19.15 2.77 -16.79
N SER A 92 18.97 1.63 -16.14
CA SER A 92 18.84 0.33 -16.81
C SER A 92 17.48 -0.28 -16.61
N ALA A 93 16.99 -0.96 -17.64
CA ALA A 93 15.84 -1.85 -17.52
C ALA A 93 16.32 -3.27 -17.19
N ILE A 94 15.63 -3.93 -16.28
CA ILE A 94 15.71 -5.38 -16.08
C ILE A 94 14.30 -5.94 -16.09
N HIS A 95 14.14 -7.16 -16.59
CA HIS A 95 12.88 -7.87 -16.43
C HIS A 95 13.00 -8.78 -15.21
N ASP A 96 12.16 -8.53 -14.21
CA ASP A 96 11.99 -9.43 -13.09
C ASP A 96 10.72 -10.28 -13.35
N PRO A 97 10.81 -11.61 -13.40
CA PRO A 97 9.63 -12.39 -13.75
C PRO A 97 8.52 -12.39 -12.67
N ASP A 98 8.80 -11.95 -11.43
CA ASP A 98 7.80 -11.79 -10.35
C ASP A 98 7.16 -10.41 -10.36
N VAL A 99 7.96 -9.38 -10.61
CA VAL A 99 7.57 -7.98 -10.41
C VAL A 99 7.22 -7.28 -11.73
N GLY A 100 7.74 -7.80 -12.84
CA GLY A 100 7.61 -7.21 -14.18
C GLY A 100 8.85 -6.41 -14.59
N ASP A 101 8.67 -5.49 -15.53
CA ASP A 101 9.75 -4.63 -16.00
C ASP A 101 10.13 -3.61 -14.93
N LEU A 102 11.40 -3.63 -14.52
CA LEU A 102 11.97 -2.72 -13.53
C LEU A 102 12.94 -1.75 -14.17
N LEU A 103 13.00 -0.54 -13.62
CA LEU A 103 13.98 0.47 -13.94
C LEU A 103 14.85 0.76 -12.73
N ILE A 104 16.16 0.74 -12.93
CA ILE A 104 17.18 0.96 -11.90
C ILE A 104 18.01 2.19 -12.26
N ALA A 105 18.07 3.17 -11.35
CA ALA A 105 18.95 4.33 -11.47
C ALA A 105 20.41 3.93 -11.17
N ARG A 106 21.26 3.88 -12.19
CA ARG A 106 22.65 3.41 -12.06
C ARG A 106 23.58 4.50 -11.53
N GLY A 107 24.53 4.11 -10.68
CA GLY A 107 25.51 5.03 -10.11
C GLY A 107 24.98 5.86 -8.93
N PHE A 108 23.77 5.55 -8.44
CA PHE A 108 23.10 6.30 -7.38
C PHE A 108 22.44 5.40 -6.31
N THR A 109 22.42 4.08 -6.51
CA THR A 109 21.68 3.09 -5.71
C THR A 109 22.31 2.75 -4.36
N GLU A 110 23.61 2.99 -4.16
CA GLU A 110 24.24 2.79 -2.84
C GLU A 110 23.72 3.79 -1.78
N ARG A 111 22.94 4.80 -2.20
CA ARG A 111 22.49 5.94 -1.38
C ARG A 111 21.01 5.87 -0.98
N THR A 112 20.28 4.85 -1.42
CA THR A 112 18.84 4.76 -1.23
C THR A 112 18.45 3.69 -0.20
N GLY A 113 17.42 3.98 0.60
CA GLY A 113 16.99 3.19 1.75
C GLY A 113 16.79 1.69 1.49
N LYS A 114 17.00 0.91 2.56
CA LYS A 114 17.18 -0.55 2.60
C LYS A 114 15.89 -1.38 2.43
N ALA A 115 14.72 -0.75 2.25
CA ALA A 115 13.46 -1.49 2.14
C ALA A 115 13.36 -2.21 0.79
N PRO A 116 13.17 -3.54 0.77
CA PRO A 116 12.95 -4.27 -0.48
C PRO A 116 11.80 -3.64 -1.29
N LEU A 117 11.95 -3.57 -2.62
CA LEU A 117 10.98 -2.98 -3.55
C LEU A 117 9.53 -3.41 -3.23
N LYS A 118 9.33 -4.70 -2.96
CA LYS A 118 8.03 -5.29 -2.64
C LYS A 118 7.40 -4.66 -1.38
N ALA A 119 8.16 -4.54 -0.30
CA ALA A 119 7.69 -3.95 0.94
C ALA A 119 7.36 -2.46 0.79
N ARG A 120 8.18 -1.72 0.03
CA ARG A 120 7.88 -0.31 -0.29
C ARG A 120 6.62 -0.17 -1.13
N ARG A 121 6.43 -1.02 -2.16
CA ARG A 121 5.24 -0.99 -3.02
C ARG A 121 3.97 -1.25 -2.21
N LEU A 122 3.98 -2.28 -1.36
CA LEU A 122 2.85 -2.58 -0.49
C LEU A 122 2.53 -1.41 0.44
N ALA A 123 3.57 -0.79 1.01
CA ALA A 123 3.43 0.39 1.85
C ALA A 123 2.85 1.60 1.10
N GLU A 124 3.30 1.85 -0.13
CA GLU A 124 2.75 2.91 -0.99
C GLU A 124 1.29 2.64 -1.37
N VAL A 125 0.91 1.38 -1.66
CA VAL A 125 -0.49 1.00 -1.97
C VAL A 125 -1.41 1.31 -0.78
N VAL A 126 -1.04 0.86 0.42
CA VAL A 126 -1.82 1.13 1.64
C VAL A 126 -1.94 2.64 1.90
N LEU A 127 -0.85 3.38 1.73
CA LEU A 127 -0.86 4.83 1.89
C LEU A 127 -1.77 5.50 0.86
N LEU A 128 -1.67 5.10 -0.40
CA LEU A 128 -2.46 5.64 -1.51
C LEU A 128 -3.96 5.38 -1.31
N ASP A 129 -4.32 4.19 -0.85
CA ASP A 129 -5.69 3.84 -0.49
C ASP A 129 -6.21 4.72 0.65
N GLY A 130 -5.41 4.94 1.69
CA GLY A 130 -5.75 5.86 2.77
C GLY A 130 -5.97 7.29 2.28
N VAL A 131 -5.09 7.81 1.41
CA VAL A 131 -5.23 9.16 0.81
C VAL A 131 -6.50 9.26 -0.03
N ARG A 132 -6.82 8.22 -0.82
CA ARG A 132 -8.06 8.14 -1.58
C ARG A 132 -9.29 8.20 -0.67
N GLU A 133 -9.32 7.41 0.40
CA GLU A 133 -10.47 7.40 1.29
C GLU A 133 -10.63 8.70 2.07
N TRP A 134 -9.52 9.30 2.49
CA TRP A 134 -9.54 10.64 3.09
C TRP A 134 -10.09 11.68 2.11
N ALA A 135 -9.62 11.69 0.85
CA ALA A 135 -10.14 12.60 -0.17
C ALA A 135 -11.65 12.39 -0.42
N ARG A 136 -12.14 11.15 -0.38
CA ARG A 136 -13.57 10.81 -0.47
C ARG A 136 -14.37 11.36 0.71
N LYS A 137 -13.94 11.05 1.94
CA LYS A 137 -14.63 11.46 3.18
C LYS A 137 -14.69 12.98 3.32
N MET A 138 -13.65 13.68 2.87
CA MET A 138 -13.57 15.15 2.90
C MET A 138 -14.29 15.82 1.71
N GLY A 139 -14.85 15.06 0.76
CA GLY A 139 -15.47 15.62 -0.44
C GLY A 139 -14.50 16.37 -1.36
N MET A 140 -13.19 16.06 -1.28
CA MET A 140 -12.16 16.76 -2.04
C MET A 140 -12.21 16.45 -3.53
N ALA A 141 -12.62 15.23 -3.89
CA ALA A 141 -12.83 14.82 -5.26
C ALA A 141 -14.09 13.94 -5.36
N SER A 142 -14.64 13.81 -6.57
CA SER A 142 -15.83 13.01 -6.83
C SER A 142 -15.65 11.57 -6.35
N TYR A 143 -16.50 11.14 -5.42
CA TYR A 143 -16.35 9.90 -4.66
C TYR A 143 -16.03 8.66 -5.53
N ASN A 144 -16.77 8.49 -6.63
CA ASN A 144 -16.63 7.35 -7.54
C ASN A 144 -15.65 7.58 -8.71
N SER A 145 -15.09 8.78 -8.84
CA SER A 145 -14.23 9.15 -9.98
C SER A 145 -12.76 9.32 -9.59
N ILE A 146 -12.40 9.11 -8.32
CA ILE A 146 -10.99 9.07 -7.91
C ILE A 146 -10.38 7.78 -8.42
N THR A 147 -9.33 7.92 -9.21
CA THR A 147 -8.54 6.80 -9.73
C THR A 147 -7.15 6.83 -9.10
N ILE A 148 -6.60 5.66 -8.82
CA ILE A 148 -5.26 5.53 -8.26
C ILE A 148 -4.39 4.62 -9.15
N ARG A 149 -3.07 4.76 -9.02
CA ARG A 149 -2.09 3.97 -9.73
C ARG A 149 -2.28 2.47 -9.46
N GLY A 150 -2.18 1.66 -10.50
CA GLY A 150 -2.35 0.20 -10.45
C GLY A 150 -3.78 -0.29 -10.74
N GLU A 151 -4.75 0.61 -10.90
CA GLU A 151 -6.10 0.25 -11.35
C GLU A 151 -6.22 0.40 -12.88
N ASP A 152 -6.97 -0.48 -13.55
CA ASP A 152 -7.22 -0.40 -15.00
C ASP A 152 -7.86 0.93 -15.41
N ALA A 153 -8.63 1.52 -14.49
CA ALA A 153 -9.28 2.81 -14.67
C ALA A 153 -8.36 4.01 -14.40
N HIS A 154 -7.07 3.82 -14.11
CA HIS A 154 -6.16 4.92 -13.78
C HIS A 154 -6.04 5.93 -14.94
N GLN A 155 -6.36 7.20 -14.66
CA GLN A 155 -6.40 8.25 -15.68
C GLN A 155 -5.34 9.33 -15.48
N LEU A 156 -4.81 9.81 -16.60
CA LEU A 156 -3.99 11.02 -16.63
C LEU A 156 -4.86 12.24 -16.30
N VAL A 157 -4.30 13.18 -15.53
CA VAL A 157 -4.88 14.52 -15.37
C VAL A 157 -4.15 15.45 -16.34
N GLY A 158 -4.89 15.90 -17.36
CA GLY A 158 -4.29 16.55 -18.53
C GLY A 158 -3.32 15.60 -19.25
N ALA A 159 -2.03 16.00 -19.28
CA ALA A 159 -0.96 15.21 -19.90
C ALA A 159 -0.09 14.43 -18.89
N PHE A 160 -0.41 14.47 -17.60
CA PHE A 160 0.47 13.98 -16.53
C PHE A 160 -0.14 12.81 -15.77
N ALA A 161 0.73 11.87 -15.38
CA ALA A 161 0.40 10.79 -14.47
C ALA A 161 0.67 11.22 -13.02
N PHE A 162 -0.24 10.87 -12.12
CA PHE A 162 -0.15 11.07 -10.67
C PHE A 162 -0.46 9.75 -10.00
N ASP A 163 -0.04 9.52 -8.76
CA ASP A 163 -0.48 8.30 -8.07
C ASP A 163 -2.00 8.31 -7.82
N LEU A 164 -2.59 9.48 -7.65
CA LEU A 164 -4.02 9.71 -7.47
C LEU A 164 -4.48 10.88 -8.34
N GLY A 165 -5.63 10.74 -8.99
CA GLY A 165 -6.29 11.83 -9.71
C GLY A 165 -7.81 11.73 -9.65
N GLY A 166 -8.47 12.87 -9.48
CA GLY A 166 -9.93 12.93 -9.53
C GLY A 166 -10.48 14.34 -9.75
N PRO A 167 -11.65 14.48 -10.41
CA PRO A 167 -12.33 15.76 -10.58
C PRO A 167 -12.82 16.28 -9.23
N SER A 168 -12.72 17.59 -9.02
CA SER A 168 -13.12 18.27 -7.79
C SER A 168 -14.13 19.38 -8.04
N PHE A 169 -15.12 19.44 -7.17
CA PHE A 169 -16.15 20.48 -7.17
C PHE A 169 -16.00 21.43 -5.99
N LEU A 170 -14.88 21.40 -5.25
CA LEU A 170 -14.60 22.38 -4.21
C LEU A 170 -14.57 23.78 -4.81
N LEU A 171 -15.26 24.73 -4.17
CA LEU A 171 -15.40 26.10 -4.67
C LEU A 171 -14.08 26.76 -5.11
N PRO A 172 -12.94 26.63 -4.38
CA PRO A 172 -11.68 27.23 -4.81
C PRO A 172 -11.06 26.58 -6.06
N LEU A 173 -11.52 25.40 -6.43
CA LEU A 173 -10.99 24.63 -7.56
C LEU A 173 -11.87 24.72 -8.80
N GLN A 174 -13.11 25.18 -8.67
CA GLN A 174 -14.01 25.35 -9.80
C GLN A 174 -13.52 26.44 -10.75
N GLY A 175 -13.76 26.23 -12.04
CA GLY A 175 -13.56 27.24 -13.08
C GLY A 175 -14.88 27.82 -13.60
N PRO A 176 -14.77 28.68 -14.64
CA PRO A 176 -15.92 29.30 -15.28
C PRO A 176 -16.97 28.28 -15.74
N ALA A 177 -18.24 28.69 -15.68
CA ALA A 177 -19.38 27.89 -16.13
C ALA A 177 -19.49 26.50 -15.47
N GLY A 178 -19.08 26.38 -14.20
CA GLY A 178 -19.22 25.15 -13.42
C GLY A 178 -18.24 24.05 -13.82
N LYS A 179 -17.17 24.37 -14.56
CA LYS A 179 -16.08 23.42 -14.82
C LYS A 179 -15.46 22.97 -13.51
N ASN A 180 -15.34 21.66 -13.32
CA ASN A 180 -14.66 21.10 -12.16
C ASN A 180 -13.14 21.38 -12.23
N GLY A 181 -12.54 21.52 -11.05
CA GLY A 181 -11.09 21.45 -10.88
C GLY A 181 -10.62 20.00 -10.74
N PHE A 182 -9.40 19.84 -10.23
CA PHE A 182 -8.82 18.53 -9.96
C PHE A 182 -8.11 18.49 -8.61
N VAL A 183 -8.14 17.32 -7.98
CA VAL A 183 -7.21 16.94 -6.91
C VAL A 183 -6.27 15.89 -7.49
N VAL A 184 -4.97 16.10 -7.27
CA VAL A 184 -3.92 15.15 -7.67
C VAL A 184 -2.99 14.90 -6.51
N ALA A 185 -2.54 13.64 -6.37
CA ALA A 185 -1.55 13.31 -5.34
C ALA A 185 -0.51 12.29 -5.79
N ASP A 186 0.68 12.41 -5.23
CA ASP A 186 1.71 11.36 -5.23
C ASP A 186 2.05 10.96 -3.80
N VAL A 187 2.42 9.70 -3.60
CA VAL A 187 2.72 9.14 -2.27
C VAL A 187 4.10 8.49 -2.22
N PHE A 188 4.79 8.69 -1.09
CA PHE A 188 6.10 8.12 -0.78
C PHE A 188 6.04 7.51 0.62
N ALA A 189 6.12 6.19 0.67
CA ALA A 189 6.03 5.49 1.94
C ALA A 189 7.30 5.57 2.78
N ASP A 190 8.46 5.88 2.19
CA ASP A 190 9.77 5.72 2.83
C ASP A 190 10.68 6.94 2.69
N GLY A 191 11.50 7.15 3.72
CA GLY A 191 12.53 8.17 3.78
C GLY A 191 12.02 9.59 4.02
N THR A 192 12.99 10.50 4.16
CA THR A 192 12.74 11.94 4.24
C THR A 192 12.96 12.57 2.88
N LEU A 193 11.92 13.15 2.29
CA LEU A 193 12.06 13.81 1.00
C LEU A 193 12.83 15.13 1.11
N THR A 194 13.75 15.30 0.15
CA THR A 194 14.63 16.47 0.01
C THR A 194 14.22 17.34 -1.19
N PRO A 195 14.66 18.60 -1.29
CA PRO A 195 14.27 19.47 -2.40
C PRO A 195 14.50 18.88 -3.80
N PRO A 196 15.62 18.18 -4.10
CA PRO A 196 15.80 17.52 -5.39
C PRO A 196 14.73 16.46 -5.68
N GLN A 197 14.38 15.65 -4.67
CA GLN A 197 13.35 14.60 -4.76
C GLN A 197 11.92 15.16 -4.92
N LEU A 198 11.68 16.42 -4.58
CA LEU A 198 10.40 17.12 -4.83
C LEU A 198 10.29 17.69 -6.24
N GLN A 199 11.42 17.90 -6.93
CA GLN A 199 11.43 18.69 -8.18
C GLN A 199 10.56 18.07 -9.28
N PHE A 200 10.50 16.75 -9.38
CA PHE A 200 9.65 16.10 -10.38
C PHE A 200 8.17 16.47 -10.18
N PHE A 201 7.70 16.48 -8.92
CA PHE A 201 6.33 16.80 -8.56
C PHE A 201 6.03 18.30 -8.76
N ILE A 202 6.93 19.18 -8.30
CA ILE A 202 6.84 20.63 -8.51
C ILE A 202 6.69 20.97 -10.00
N ARG A 203 7.52 20.33 -10.84
CA ARG A 203 7.49 20.54 -12.29
C ARG A 203 6.16 20.11 -12.90
N LYS A 204 5.72 18.87 -12.65
CA LYS A 204 4.47 18.38 -13.26
C LYS A 204 3.24 19.12 -12.75
N ALA A 205 3.17 19.48 -11.46
CA ALA A 205 2.08 20.26 -10.89
C ALA A 205 2.02 21.67 -11.50
N GLY A 206 3.16 22.37 -11.58
CA GLY A 206 3.25 23.70 -12.19
C GLY A 206 2.88 23.69 -13.68
N MET A 207 3.35 22.69 -14.43
CA MET A 207 3.00 22.54 -15.84
C MET A 207 1.53 22.20 -16.05
N LEU A 208 0.95 21.34 -15.21
CA LEU A 208 -0.47 21.03 -15.23
C LEU A 208 -1.29 22.31 -14.99
N LYS A 209 -0.97 23.08 -13.94
CA LYS A 209 -1.66 24.34 -13.65
C LYS A 209 -1.54 25.33 -14.81
N ALA A 210 -0.36 25.44 -15.43
CA ALA A 210 -0.17 26.30 -16.60
C ALA A 210 -0.99 25.85 -17.82
N SER A 211 -1.22 24.54 -17.98
CA SER A 211 -2.09 23.99 -19.04
C SER A 211 -3.59 24.15 -18.77
N LEU A 212 -3.96 24.47 -17.52
CA LEU A 212 -5.34 24.60 -17.03
C LEU A 212 -5.51 25.95 -16.31
N PRO A 213 -5.42 27.09 -17.04
CA PRO A 213 -5.40 28.42 -16.43
C PRO A 213 -6.71 28.73 -15.67
N ASP A 214 -7.84 28.29 -16.21
CA ASP A 214 -9.17 28.69 -15.75
C ASP A 214 -9.78 27.78 -14.67
N ILE A 215 -9.13 26.68 -14.30
CA ILE A 215 -9.59 25.78 -13.23
C ILE A 215 -8.50 25.62 -12.16
N GLY A 216 -8.90 25.30 -10.94
CA GLY A 216 -7.96 25.03 -9.86
C GLY A 216 -7.50 23.57 -9.85
N VAL A 217 -6.26 23.37 -9.41
CA VAL A 217 -5.68 22.05 -9.18
C VAL A 217 -5.08 22.05 -7.78
N LEU A 218 -5.64 21.24 -6.89
CA LEU A 218 -5.03 20.98 -5.59
C LEU A 218 -4.02 19.85 -5.75
N SER A 219 -2.74 20.20 -5.63
CA SER A 219 -1.62 19.26 -5.74
C SER A 219 -1.13 18.88 -4.35
N ILE A 220 -1.16 17.58 -4.05
CA ILE A 220 -0.81 17.04 -2.74
C ILE A 220 0.38 16.09 -2.91
N LEU A 221 1.41 16.24 -2.10
CA LEU A 221 2.50 15.28 -2.03
C LEU A 221 2.55 14.73 -0.63
N VAL A 222 2.38 13.41 -0.52
CA VAL A 222 2.34 12.71 0.76
C VAL A 222 3.62 11.92 0.95
N ALA A 223 4.31 12.13 2.06
CA ALA A 223 5.53 11.38 2.39
C ALA A 223 5.60 11.03 3.88
N ASP A 224 6.44 10.07 4.24
CA ASP A 224 6.71 9.78 5.65
C ASP A 224 7.24 11.02 6.40
N SER A 225 8.18 11.74 5.77
CA SER A 225 8.68 13.02 6.27
C SER A 225 9.28 13.89 5.17
N PHE A 226 9.44 15.19 5.47
CA PHE A 226 10.08 16.18 4.60
C PHE A 226 11.20 16.89 5.36
N SER A 227 12.31 17.16 4.67
CA SER A 227 13.32 18.08 5.19
C SER A 227 12.78 19.52 5.26
N GLY A 228 13.31 20.34 6.17
CA GLY A 228 12.93 21.75 6.27
C GLY A 228 12.99 22.50 4.93
N PRO A 229 14.10 22.40 4.16
CA PRO A 229 14.18 22.99 2.84
C PRO A 229 13.17 22.44 1.83
N ALA A 230 12.77 21.16 1.94
CA ALA A 230 11.74 20.58 1.07
C ALA A 230 10.36 21.19 1.39
N LEU A 231 10.04 21.39 2.66
CA LEU A 231 8.82 22.08 3.08
C LEU A 231 8.74 23.49 2.49
N THR A 232 9.82 24.27 2.61
CA THR A 232 9.90 25.60 2.02
C THR A 232 9.69 25.57 0.50
N ALA A 233 10.37 24.66 -0.20
CA ALA A 233 10.27 24.57 -1.66
C ALA A 233 8.86 24.17 -2.14
N GLY A 234 8.22 23.19 -1.50
CA GLY A 234 6.86 22.78 -1.88
C GLY A 234 5.80 23.84 -1.57
N HIS A 235 5.88 24.50 -0.42
CA HIS A 235 4.96 25.60 -0.08
C HIS A 235 5.12 26.78 -1.04
N ALA A 236 6.35 27.16 -1.40
CA ALA A 236 6.61 28.20 -2.39
C ALA A 236 6.04 27.86 -3.78
N ALA A 237 5.91 26.57 -4.10
CA ALA A 237 5.32 26.07 -5.33
C ALA A 237 3.79 25.86 -5.25
N GLY A 238 3.14 26.18 -4.12
CA GLY A 238 1.70 26.01 -3.93
C GLY A 238 1.25 24.56 -3.77
N ILE A 239 2.13 23.68 -3.31
CA ILE A 239 1.84 22.26 -3.09
C ILE A 239 1.51 22.01 -1.62
N MET A 240 0.47 21.23 -1.38
CA MET A 240 0.16 20.70 -0.05
C MET A 240 1.11 19.55 0.25
N LEU A 241 2.03 19.76 1.19
CA LEU A 241 2.91 18.71 1.70
C LEU A 241 2.27 18.14 2.97
N ALA A 242 2.09 16.83 3.00
CA ALA A 242 1.43 16.18 4.14
C ALA A 242 2.11 14.86 4.49
N THR A 243 2.14 14.56 5.78
CA THR A 243 2.50 13.22 6.28
C THR A 243 1.23 12.44 6.60
N PRO A 244 1.31 11.10 6.76
CA PRO A 244 0.18 10.32 7.26
C PRO A 244 -0.40 10.85 8.59
N LYS A 245 0.44 11.45 9.45
CA LYS A 245 -0.01 12.09 10.70
C LYS A 245 -0.86 13.33 10.44
N ASP A 246 -0.51 14.12 9.43
CA ASP A 246 -1.21 15.36 9.11
C ASP A 246 -2.58 15.05 8.49
N LEU A 247 -2.66 14.01 7.65
CA LEU A 247 -3.90 13.63 6.97
C LEU A 247 -4.87 12.84 7.85
N PHE A 248 -4.35 11.88 8.62
CA PHE A 248 -5.19 10.92 9.35
C PHE A 248 -5.17 11.11 10.87
N GLY A 249 -4.43 12.10 11.36
CA GLY A 249 -4.19 12.32 12.78
C GLY A 249 -3.06 11.46 13.35
N GLN A 250 -2.56 11.84 14.54
CA GLN A 250 -1.38 11.22 15.16
C GLN A 250 -1.54 9.72 15.40
N ARG A 251 -2.74 9.29 15.82
CA ARG A 251 -3.03 7.91 16.19
C ARG A 251 -2.99 6.98 14.96
N VAL A 252 -3.78 7.29 13.93
CA VAL A 252 -3.82 6.53 12.68
C VAL A 252 -2.52 6.64 11.90
N GLY A 253 -1.98 7.85 11.75
CA GLY A 253 -0.72 8.06 11.04
C GLY A 253 0.45 7.31 11.69
N SER A 254 0.41 7.07 13.00
CA SER A 254 1.40 6.23 13.69
C SER A 254 1.17 4.74 13.47
N ALA A 255 -0.09 4.27 13.50
CA ALA A 255 -0.41 2.90 13.13
C ALA A 255 -0.01 2.57 11.69
N MET A 256 -0.21 3.51 10.75
CA MET A 256 0.24 3.31 9.37
C MET A 256 1.75 3.11 9.33
N ARG A 257 2.55 4.00 9.93
CA ARG A 257 4.02 3.82 9.98
C ARG A 257 4.41 2.48 10.62
N THR A 258 3.78 2.10 11.72
CA THR A 258 4.00 0.80 12.38
C THR A 258 3.71 -0.36 11.43
N LEU A 259 2.65 -0.29 10.62
CA LEU A 259 2.35 -1.29 9.58
C LEU A 259 3.43 -1.30 8.51
N LEU A 260 3.79 -0.14 7.96
CA LEU A 260 4.84 -0.04 6.92
C LEU A 260 6.18 -0.63 7.40
N GLU A 261 6.58 -0.36 8.64
CA GLU A 261 7.76 -0.94 9.27
C GLU A 261 7.66 -2.47 9.41
N THR A 262 6.48 -2.98 9.77
CA THR A 262 6.23 -4.42 9.92
C THR A 262 6.38 -5.13 8.58
N LEU A 263 5.79 -4.55 7.52
CA LEU A 263 5.87 -5.09 6.16
C LEU A 263 7.29 -5.04 5.57
N ARG A 264 8.11 -4.06 5.98
CA ARG A 264 9.52 -3.97 5.58
C ARG A 264 10.42 -5.01 6.23
N ASN A 265 10.09 -5.39 7.46
CA ASN A 265 10.88 -6.33 8.25
C ASN A 265 10.21 -7.70 8.29
N ALA A 266 9.95 -8.30 7.12
CA ALA A 266 9.27 -9.61 7.01
C ALA A 266 9.97 -10.71 7.85
N ALA A 267 11.31 -10.74 7.87
CA ALA A 267 12.10 -11.68 8.69
C ALA A 267 11.97 -11.44 10.21
N GLY A 268 11.50 -10.26 10.63
CA GLY A 268 11.26 -9.90 12.03
C GLY A 268 9.83 -10.13 12.50
N TYR A 269 8.92 -10.60 11.64
CA TYR A 269 7.50 -10.72 11.99
C TYR A 269 7.27 -11.68 13.17
N ALA A 270 8.09 -12.71 13.31
CA ALA A 270 8.09 -13.64 14.45
C ALA A 270 8.30 -12.95 15.82
N SER A 271 8.83 -11.71 15.84
CA SER A 271 9.01 -10.89 17.05
C SER A 271 7.87 -9.89 17.32
N THR A 272 6.84 -9.85 16.47
CA THR A 272 5.70 -8.94 16.63
C THR A 272 4.93 -9.28 17.90
N SER A 273 4.75 -8.28 18.78
CA SER A 273 3.95 -8.46 20.00
C SER A 273 2.45 -8.46 19.68
N PRO A 274 1.62 -9.17 20.47
CA PRO A 274 0.16 -9.08 20.35
C PRO A 274 -0.34 -7.64 20.42
N ASP A 275 0.24 -6.82 21.31
CA ASP A 275 -0.10 -5.40 21.45
C ASP A 275 0.11 -4.60 20.17
N ARG A 276 1.18 -4.90 19.41
CA ARG A 276 1.44 -4.24 18.13
C ARG A 276 0.36 -4.59 17.12
N LEU A 277 -0.09 -5.85 17.07
CA LEU A 277 -1.16 -6.26 16.16
C LEU A 277 -2.51 -5.67 16.52
N VAL A 278 -2.87 -5.70 17.80
CA VAL A 278 -4.10 -5.08 18.31
C VAL A 278 -4.10 -3.59 17.98
N TYR A 279 -2.98 -2.90 18.21
CA TYR A 279 -2.82 -1.51 17.83
C TYR A 279 -3.00 -1.28 16.33
N LEU A 280 -2.49 -2.15 15.45
CA LEU A 280 -2.72 -2.00 14.01
C LEU A 280 -4.21 -2.17 13.65
N LEU A 281 -4.86 -3.20 14.18
CA LEU A 281 -6.28 -3.47 13.92
C LEU A 281 -7.18 -2.32 14.39
N ASP A 282 -7.00 -1.86 15.63
CA ASP A 282 -7.81 -0.81 16.26
C ASP A 282 -7.68 0.58 15.62
N ASN A 283 -6.72 0.76 14.72
CA ASN A 283 -6.39 2.07 14.17
C ASN A 283 -6.45 2.13 12.64
N LEU A 284 -6.34 0.99 11.97
CA LEU A 284 -6.24 0.94 10.51
C LEU A 284 -7.47 0.36 9.84
N VAL A 285 -8.34 -0.36 10.54
CA VAL A 285 -9.56 -0.90 9.94
C VAL A 285 -10.57 0.23 9.64
N ASP A 286 -10.63 1.30 10.43
CA ASP A 286 -11.58 2.40 10.26
C ASP A 286 -11.21 3.40 9.14
N ILE A 287 -9.94 3.43 8.74
CA ILE A 287 -9.52 4.21 7.55
C ILE A 287 -9.81 3.49 6.24
N GLU A 288 -10.26 2.25 6.33
CA GLU A 288 -10.59 1.48 5.15
C GLU A 288 -11.92 1.95 4.53
N GLY A 289 -11.83 2.30 3.25
CA GLY A 289 -13.00 2.45 2.39
C GLY A 289 -13.32 1.15 1.67
N ARG A 290 -13.99 1.22 0.52
CA ARG A 290 -14.26 0.05 -0.36
C ARG A 290 -13.01 -0.68 -0.90
N ALA A 291 -11.80 -0.28 -0.53
CA ALA A 291 -10.55 -0.86 -0.99
C ALA A 291 -10.08 -1.94 -0.01
N GLY A 292 -10.46 -3.20 -0.25
CA GLY A 292 -10.21 -4.34 0.64
C GLY A 292 -8.76 -4.82 0.77
N ASN A 293 -7.77 -4.02 0.34
CA ASN A 293 -6.36 -4.41 0.43
C ASN A 293 -5.85 -4.35 1.88
N LEU A 294 -6.29 -3.38 2.68
CA LEU A 294 -5.79 -3.19 4.04
C LEU A 294 -6.29 -4.28 4.99
N ARG A 295 -7.58 -4.66 4.93
CA ARG A 295 -8.12 -5.82 5.67
C ARG A 295 -7.41 -7.11 5.32
N GLY A 296 -7.11 -7.33 4.04
CA GLY A 296 -6.36 -8.48 3.56
C GLY A 296 -5.00 -8.55 4.26
N ILE A 297 -4.20 -7.50 4.13
CA ILE A 297 -2.87 -7.40 4.73
C ILE A 297 -2.91 -7.55 6.25
N LEU A 298 -3.82 -6.86 6.94
CA LEU A 298 -3.95 -6.97 8.40
C LEU A 298 -4.35 -8.40 8.81
N PHE A 299 -5.19 -9.07 8.02
CA PHE A 299 -5.58 -10.44 8.30
C PHE A 299 -4.44 -11.43 8.06
N GLU A 300 -3.61 -11.22 7.03
CA GLU A 300 -2.38 -12.00 6.80
C GLU A 300 -1.43 -11.90 7.99
N LEU A 301 -1.26 -10.71 8.55
CA LEU A 301 -0.49 -10.52 9.79
C LEU A 301 -1.12 -11.35 10.92
N VAL A 302 -2.42 -11.20 11.19
CA VAL A 302 -3.07 -11.96 12.27
C VAL A 302 -2.95 -13.48 12.06
N ALA A 303 -3.16 -13.97 10.84
CA ALA A 303 -3.01 -15.37 10.49
C ALA A 303 -1.58 -15.87 10.74
N GLY A 304 -0.58 -15.14 10.25
CA GLY A 304 0.83 -15.43 10.51
C GLY A 304 1.19 -15.43 11.98
N TYR A 305 0.63 -14.51 12.76
CA TYR A 305 0.85 -14.45 14.21
C TYR A 305 0.25 -15.69 14.88
N LEU A 306 -1.00 -16.02 14.62
CA LEU A 306 -1.65 -17.17 15.24
C LEU A 306 -1.01 -18.51 14.83
N ALA A 307 -0.53 -18.61 13.59
CA ALA A 307 0.16 -19.79 13.07
C ALA A 307 1.57 -20.01 13.66
N ARG A 308 2.16 -19.01 14.35
CA ARG A 308 3.59 -19.01 14.75
C ARG A 308 3.98 -19.99 15.86
N ARG A 309 3.03 -20.53 16.63
CA ARG A 309 3.30 -21.13 17.95
C ARG A 309 4.28 -22.31 17.95
N ASP A 310 4.22 -23.14 16.92
CA ASP A 310 5.08 -24.29 16.66
C ASP A 310 6.01 -24.05 15.46
N ALA A 311 6.06 -22.81 14.98
CA ALA A 311 6.89 -22.40 13.86
C ALA A 311 8.27 -21.95 14.34
N VAL A 312 9.31 -22.30 13.58
CA VAL A 312 10.63 -21.67 13.68
C VAL A 312 10.76 -20.46 12.75
N SER A 313 9.96 -20.42 11.69
CA SER A 313 9.85 -19.27 10.79
C SER A 313 8.40 -19.03 10.36
N ILE A 314 8.04 -17.76 10.29
CA ILE A 314 6.83 -17.27 9.62
C ILE A 314 7.28 -16.22 8.62
N ASP A 315 7.06 -16.50 7.34
CA ASP A 315 7.38 -15.61 6.23
C ASP A 315 6.06 -15.14 5.57
N ILE A 316 5.92 -13.85 5.33
CA ILE A 316 4.70 -13.25 4.74
C ILE A 316 4.97 -12.82 3.30
N GLY A 317 4.04 -13.13 2.40
CA GLY A 317 4.13 -12.77 0.98
C GLY A 317 5.31 -13.45 0.27
N VAL A 318 5.49 -14.76 0.48
CA VAL A 318 6.54 -15.53 -0.20
C VAL A 318 6.14 -15.77 -1.65
N VAL A 319 7.06 -15.57 -2.60
CA VAL A 319 6.78 -15.88 -4.00
C VAL A 319 7.27 -17.28 -4.33
N ALA A 320 6.34 -18.18 -4.61
CA ALA A 320 6.62 -19.52 -5.08
C ALA A 320 6.75 -19.54 -6.60
N THR A 321 7.87 -20.06 -7.08
CA THR A 321 8.13 -20.28 -8.52
C THR A 321 8.15 -21.76 -8.81
N ASP A 322 7.36 -22.20 -9.79
CA ASP A 322 7.50 -23.52 -10.40
C ASP A 322 8.77 -23.53 -11.28
N PRO A 323 9.77 -24.38 -10.96
CA PRO A 323 11.04 -24.40 -11.66
C PRO A 323 10.94 -24.88 -13.12
N GLU A 324 9.90 -25.65 -13.48
CA GLU A 324 9.73 -26.18 -14.83
C GLU A 324 9.01 -25.19 -15.73
N THR A 325 7.92 -24.60 -15.23
CA THR A 325 7.08 -23.70 -16.05
C THR A 325 7.46 -22.22 -15.91
N GLY A 326 8.24 -21.87 -14.88
CA GLY A 326 8.51 -20.48 -14.51
C GLY A 326 7.29 -19.75 -13.93
N ARG A 327 6.14 -20.42 -13.79
CA ARG A 327 4.93 -19.84 -13.24
C ARG A 327 5.16 -19.42 -11.79
N LYS A 328 4.73 -18.21 -11.45
CA LYS A 328 4.87 -17.61 -10.12
C LYS A 328 3.52 -17.39 -9.48
N VAL A 329 3.43 -17.68 -8.19
CA VAL A 329 2.27 -17.43 -7.34
C VAL A 329 2.73 -16.93 -5.97
N GLU A 330 1.94 -16.06 -5.35
CA GLU A 330 2.19 -15.61 -3.99
C GLU A 330 1.57 -16.56 -2.96
N ILE A 331 2.32 -16.82 -1.89
CA ILE A 331 1.92 -17.45 -0.65
C ILE A 331 1.78 -16.35 0.40
N ASP A 332 0.57 -16.16 0.91
CA ASP A 332 0.29 -15.06 1.85
C ASP A 332 1.05 -15.26 3.16
N VAL A 333 1.01 -16.47 3.73
CA VAL A 333 1.79 -16.86 4.91
C VAL A 333 2.45 -18.22 4.72
N GLN A 334 3.77 -18.29 4.86
CA GLN A 334 4.54 -19.53 4.90
C GLN A 334 4.97 -19.82 6.33
N LYS A 335 4.55 -20.97 6.84
CA LYS A 335 4.94 -21.49 8.16
C LYS A 335 5.95 -22.62 7.99
N VAL A 336 7.08 -22.53 8.68
CA VAL A 336 8.12 -23.56 8.72
C VAL A 336 8.27 -24.06 10.16
N THR A 337 8.19 -25.38 10.37
CA THR A 337 8.42 -26.00 11.68
C THR A 337 9.89 -26.38 11.87
N ALA A 338 10.24 -26.80 13.10
CA ALA A 338 11.61 -27.11 13.46
C ALA A 338 12.25 -28.14 12.51
N GLN A 339 13.53 -27.91 12.19
CA GLN A 339 14.30 -28.72 11.23
C GLN A 339 13.66 -28.85 9.84
N ALA A 340 12.77 -27.92 9.47
CA ALA A 340 11.97 -27.99 8.24
C ALA A 340 11.19 -29.32 8.11
N ALA A 341 10.76 -29.90 9.22
CA ALA A 341 9.97 -31.14 9.21
C ALA A 341 8.67 -30.96 8.41
N ALA A 342 8.04 -29.77 8.51
CA ALA A 342 6.89 -29.39 7.72
C ALA A 342 6.98 -27.94 7.24
N VAL A 343 6.43 -27.70 6.06
CA VAL A 343 6.17 -26.38 5.49
C VAL A 343 4.68 -26.26 5.11
N THR A 344 4.02 -25.24 5.64
CA THR A 344 2.61 -24.96 5.37
C THR A 344 2.47 -23.66 4.60
N ALA A 345 1.86 -23.70 3.42
CA ALA A 345 1.44 -22.52 2.68
C ALA A 345 -0.01 -22.17 3.05
N ILE A 346 -0.21 -21.02 3.66
CA ILE A 346 -1.52 -20.52 4.10
C ILE A 346 -1.91 -19.37 3.18
N GLU A 347 -3.05 -19.51 2.50
CA GLU A 347 -3.72 -18.43 1.77
C GLU A 347 -4.72 -17.74 2.70
N CYS A 348 -4.78 -16.41 2.63
CA CYS A 348 -5.62 -15.57 3.46
C CYS A 348 -6.69 -14.85 2.62
N LYS A 349 -7.87 -14.69 3.22
CA LYS A 349 -8.97 -13.87 2.71
C LYS A 349 -9.53 -12.99 3.83
N GLY A 350 -9.00 -11.78 3.96
CA GLY A 350 -9.54 -10.76 4.86
C GLY A 350 -10.84 -10.20 4.29
N LYS A 351 -11.99 -10.62 4.83
CA LYS A 351 -13.33 -10.15 4.47
C LYS A 351 -13.87 -9.17 5.52
N GLY A 352 -14.76 -8.27 5.10
CA GLY A 352 -15.56 -7.48 6.04
C GLY A 352 -16.53 -8.36 6.86
N PRO A 353 -17.17 -7.82 7.92
CA PRO A 353 -18.22 -8.52 8.64
C PRO A 353 -19.31 -9.04 7.70
N GLY A 354 -19.64 -10.33 7.84
CA GLY A 354 -20.60 -11.02 6.96
C GLY A 354 -20.08 -11.35 5.55
N GLY A 355 -18.80 -11.11 5.27
CA GLY A 355 -18.22 -11.44 3.97
C GLY A 355 -18.05 -12.95 3.77
N ILE A 356 -18.25 -13.37 2.53
CA ILE A 356 -18.30 -14.78 2.14
C ILE A 356 -17.18 -15.07 1.14
N VAL A 357 -16.51 -16.22 1.31
CA VAL A 357 -15.57 -16.79 0.35
C VAL A 357 -16.33 -17.76 -0.54
N GLY A 358 -16.37 -17.44 -1.84
CA GLY A 358 -17.11 -18.22 -2.81
C GLY A 358 -16.32 -19.33 -3.47
N ALA A 359 -17.02 -20.24 -4.16
CA ALA A 359 -16.40 -21.36 -4.86
C ALA A 359 -15.37 -20.93 -5.93
N GLU A 360 -15.54 -19.77 -6.56
CA GLU A 360 -14.55 -19.24 -7.51
C GLU A 360 -13.22 -18.88 -6.82
N GLU A 361 -13.27 -18.26 -5.64
CA GLU A 361 -12.07 -17.92 -4.87
C GLU A 361 -11.34 -19.20 -4.42
N VAL A 362 -12.09 -20.24 -4.01
CA VAL A 362 -11.52 -21.55 -3.70
C VAL A 362 -10.86 -22.17 -4.93
N ARG A 363 -11.53 -22.15 -6.10
CA ARG A 363 -10.96 -22.66 -7.36
C ARG A 363 -9.64 -21.97 -7.71
N ARG A 364 -9.57 -20.64 -7.55
CA ARG A 364 -8.34 -19.86 -7.78
C ARG A 364 -7.22 -20.26 -6.83
N TRP A 365 -7.50 -20.46 -5.54
CA TRP A 365 -6.51 -20.93 -4.56
C TRP A 365 -6.00 -22.33 -4.89
N LEU A 366 -6.91 -23.29 -5.16
CA LEU A 366 -6.54 -24.66 -5.52
C LEU A 366 -5.63 -24.70 -6.76
N ALA A 367 -5.83 -23.79 -7.71
CA ALA A 367 -5.00 -23.66 -8.91
C ALA A 367 -3.57 -23.15 -8.65
N LYS A 368 -3.28 -22.58 -7.47
CA LYS A 368 -1.92 -22.18 -7.04
C LYS A 368 -1.11 -23.35 -6.48
N ILE A 369 -1.80 -24.33 -5.86
CA ILE A 369 -1.15 -25.41 -5.09
C ILE A 369 -0.07 -26.18 -5.88
N PRO A 370 -0.28 -26.58 -7.16
CA PRO A 370 0.75 -27.29 -7.91
C PRO A 370 2.06 -26.51 -8.03
N THR A 371 1.96 -25.20 -8.31
CA THR A 371 3.12 -24.29 -8.41
C THR A 371 3.87 -24.21 -7.10
N ILE A 372 3.16 -24.02 -5.98
CA ILE A 372 3.77 -23.94 -4.64
C ILE A 372 4.44 -25.25 -4.25
N LYS A 373 3.79 -26.38 -4.57
CA LYS A 373 4.37 -27.71 -4.31
C LYS A 373 5.68 -27.89 -5.09
N ALA A 374 5.69 -27.54 -6.37
CA ALA A 374 6.88 -27.65 -7.21
C ALA A 374 8.01 -26.77 -6.66
N HIS A 375 7.69 -25.54 -6.24
CA HIS A 375 8.62 -24.64 -5.57
C HIS A 375 9.28 -25.29 -4.35
N TYR A 376 8.50 -25.79 -3.39
CA TYR A 376 9.04 -26.43 -2.19
C TYR A 376 9.86 -27.69 -2.50
N ARG A 377 9.42 -28.52 -3.44
CA ARG A 377 10.15 -29.74 -3.81
C ARG A 377 11.48 -29.45 -4.50
N SER A 378 11.60 -28.32 -5.18
CA SER A 378 12.87 -27.85 -5.75
C SER A 378 13.78 -27.14 -4.75
N HIS A 379 13.23 -26.70 -3.62
CA HIS A 379 13.95 -25.92 -2.63
C HIS A 379 14.78 -26.85 -1.72
N ARG A 380 16.11 -26.65 -1.69
CA ARG A 380 17.04 -27.52 -0.93
C ARG A 380 16.62 -27.73 0.54
N TYR A 381 16.05 -26.70 1.17
CA TYR A 381 15.63 -26.76 2.57
C TYR A 381 14.25 -27.40 2.80
N PHE A 382 13.39 -27.45 1.78
CA PHE A 382 12.00 -27.94 1.92
C PHE A 382 11.71 -29.20 1.09
N CYS A 383 12.68 -29.68 0.31
CA CYS A 383 12.48 -30.80 -0.62
C CYS A 383 12.00 -32.09 0.05
N GLU A 384 12.42 -32.33 1.29
CA GLU A 384 12.03 -33.46 2.13
C GLU A 384 10.91 -33.13 3.14
N ALA A 385 10.48 -31.87 3.23
CA ALA A 385 9.47 -31.45 4.19
C ALA A 385 8.10 -32.08 3.89
N GLU A 386 7.31 -32.29 4.94
CA GLU A 386 5.87 -32.45 4.81
C GLU A 386 5.28 -31.13 4.28
N VAL A 387 4.50 -31.20 3.20
CA VAL A 387 3.96 -30.01 2.54
C VAL A 387 2.45 -29.95 2.74
N ASN A 388 2.01 -28.90 3.43
CA ASN A 388 0.62 -28.66 3.78
C ASN A 388 0.10 -27.37 3.13
N PHE A 389 -1.20 -27.32 2.86
CA PHE A 389 -1.86 -26.13 2.33
C PHE A 389 -3.08 -25.78 3.16
N GLU A 390 -3.24 -24.51 3.51
CA GLU A 390 -4.42 -24.06 4.25
C GLU A 390 -5.04 -22.83 3.60
N LEU A 391 -6.38 -22.70 3.70
CA LEU A 391 -7.12 -21.51 3.31
C LEU A 391 -7.82 -20.90 4.52
N TRP A 392 -7.40 -19.71 4.94
CA TRP A 392 -7.94 -19.01 6.09
C TRP A 392 -8.74 -17.80 5.62
N THR A 393 -9.89 -17.57 6.23
CA THR A 393 -10.70 -16.38 5.99
C THR A 393 -11.17 -15.77 7.30
N SER A 394 -11.33 -14.45 7.32
CA SER A 394 -11.98 -13.77 8.43
C SER A 394 -13.51 -13.76 8.30
N GLY A 395 -14.04 -14.25 7.17
CA GLY A 395 -15.47 -14.40 6.89
C GLY A 395 -15.94 -15.86 6.97
N THR A 396 -16.97 -16.21 6.21
CA THR A 396 -17.48 -17.58 6.10
C THR A 396 -17.23 -18.16 4.70
N PHE A 397 -17.43 -19.47 4.53
CA PHE A 397 -17.47 -20.12 3.22
C PHE A 397 -18.92 -20.35 2.80
N ASP A 398 -19.22 -20.16 1.52
CA ASP A 398 -20.51 -20.61 1.00
C ASP A 398 -20.57 -22.17 0.91
N PRO A 399 -21.77 -22.75 0.80
CA PRO A 399 -21.92 -24.21 0.73
C PRO A 399 -21.24 -24.87 -0.48
N GLU A 400 -21.15 -24.19 -1.63
CA GLU A 400 -20.47 -24.73 -2.83
C GLU A 400 -18.95 -24.78 -2.60
N ALA A 401 -18.40 -23.74 -1.98
CA ALA A 401 -17.00 -23.64 -1.58
C ALA A 401 -16.63 -24.75 -0.59
N LEU A 402 -17.46 -25.00 0.44
CA LEU A 402 -17.24 -26.09 1.39
C LEU A 402 -17.30 -27.46 0.71
N THR A 403 -18.28 -27.67 -0.19
CA THR A 403 -18.40 -28.92 -0.96
C THR A 403 -17.14 -29.18 -1.79
N LEU A 404 -16.62 -28.13 -2.43
CA LEU A 404 -15.38 -28.21 -3.22
C LEU A 404 -14.15 -28.52 -2.34
N LEU A 405 -14.04 -27.88 -1.19
CA LEU A 405 -12.95 -28.10 -0.23
C LEU A 405 -12.93 -29.53 0.31
N GLU A 406 -14.09 -30.06 0.71
CA GLU A 406 -14.20 -31.44 1.20
C GLU A 406 -13.90 -32.47 0.13
N ALA A 407 -14.42 -32.28 -1.09
CA ALA A 407 -14.12 -33.16 -2.23
C ALA A 407 -12.61 -33.18 -2.54
N GLU A 408 -11.96 -32.02 -2.50
CA GLU A 408 -10.53 -31.90 -2.78
C GLU A 408 -9.67 -32.49 -1.65
N LYS A 409 -10.09 -32.33 -0.39
CA LYS A 409 -9.43 -32.95 0.78
C LYS A 409 -9.48 -34.47 0.70
N ALA A 410 -10.64 -35.04 0.36
CA ALA A 410 -10.79 -36.48 0.17
C ALA A 410 -9.90 -37.03 -0.97
N ARG A 411 -9.69 -36.23 -2.03
CA ARG A 411 -8.85 -36.60 -3.18
C ARG A 411 -7.35 -36.58 -2.86
N ARG A 412 -6.90 -35.74 -1.94
CA ARG A 412 -5.48 -35.47 -1.69
C ARG A 412 -4.92 -36.29 -0.53
N THR A 413 -4.20 -37.37 -0.85
CA THR A 413 -3.57 -38.23 0.16
C THR A 413 -2.12 -37.84 0.52
N ARG A 414 -1.40 -37.12 -0.37
CA ARG A 414 0.03 -36.76 -0.19
C ARG A 414 0.29 -35.25 -0.02
N THR A 415 -0.74 -34.43 -0.14
CA THR A 415 -0.67 -32.97 -0.02
C THR A 415 -1.96 -32.53 0.65
N PRO A 416 -2.10 -32.77 1.96
CA PRO A 416 -3.34 -32.49 2.65
C PRO A 416 -3.66 -31.00 2.56
N ILE A 417 -4.96 -30.72 2.54
CA ILE A 417 -5.48 -29.35 2.59
C ILE A 417 -6.33 -29.18 3.84
N GLY A 418 -6.29 -27.97 4.40
CA GLY A 418 -7.16 -27.54 5.50
C GLY A 418 -7.76 -26.16 5.21
N TRP A 419 -8.72 -25.75 6.03
CA TRP A 419 -9.27 -24.41 5.97
C TRP A 419 -9.79 -23.98 7.33
N ARG A 420 -9.90 -22.66 7.53
CA ARG A 420 -10.44 -22.03 8.73
C ARG A 420 -11.29 -20.84 8.33
N ASP A 421 -12.53 -20.83 8.81
CA ASP A 421 -13.39 -19.66 8.73
C ASP A 421 -13.13 -18.69 9.88
N GLY A 422 -13.82 -17.56 9.87
CA GLY A 422 -13.64 -16.51 10.88
C GLY A 422 -13.89 -17.00 12.30
N ALA A 423 -14.87 -17.89 12.50
CA ALA A 423 -15.16 -18.51 13.80
C ALA A 423 -13.99 -19.41 14.25
N SER A 424 -13.47 -20.25 13.37
CA SER A 424 -12.33 -21.13 13.64
C SER A 424 -11.04 -20.37 13.95
N VAL A 425 -10.81 -19.23 13.28
CA VAL A 425 -9.65 -18.36 13.55
C VAL A 425 -9.81 -17.66 14.91
N LEU A 426 -11.02 -17.21 15.25
CA LEU A 426 -11.31 -16.64 16.56
C LEU A 426 -11.11 -17.65 17.69
N GLU A 427 -11.60 -18.89 17.51
CA GLU A 427 -11.42 -19.98 18.46
C GLU A 427 -9.94 -20.33 18.64
N MET A 428 -9.14 -20.30 17.56
CA MET A 428 -7.70 -20.47 17.64
C MET A 428 -7.06 -19.40 18.53
N ALA A 429 -7.41 -18.13 18.36
CA ALA A 429 -6.91 -17.05 19.20
C ALA A 429 -7.31 -17.22 20.68
N ALA A 430 -8.56 -17.62 20.93
CA ALA A 430 -9.07 -17.87 22.28
C ALA A 430 -8.35 -19.04 22.96
N THR A 431 -8.22 -20.18 22.27
CA THR A 431 -7.46 -21.36 22.72
C THR A 431 -5.99 -21.03 22.93
N ALA A 432 -5.47 -20.08 22.14
CA ALA A 432 -4.14 -19.56 22.30
C ALA A 432 -3.96 -18.63 23.50
N LYS A 433 -5.01 -18.35 24.27
CA LYS A 433 -4.99 -17.35 25.34
C LYS A 433 -4.55 -15.96 24.84
N GLU A 434 -4.73 -15.70 23.55
CA GLU A 434 -4.40 -14.44 22.88
C GLU A 434 -5.63 -13.51 22.95
N LYS A 435 -6.14 -13.25 24.17
CA LYS A 435 -7.43 -12.58 24.38
C LYS A 435 -7.55 -11.25 23.62
N ALA A 436 -6.52 -10.40 23.69
CA ALA A 436 -6.54 -9.10 23.03
C ALA A 436 -6.64 -9.22 21.49
N VAL A 437 -5.97 -10.22 20.91
CA VAL A 437 -6.06 -10.51 19.47
C VAL A 437 -7.43 -11.08 19.10
N ALA A 438 -7.99 -11.95 19.94
CA ALA A 438 -9.34 -12.48 19.76
C ALA A 438 -10.41 -11.37 19.81
N ASP A 439 -10.31 -10.46 20.79
CA ASP A 439 -11.22 -9.32 20.93
C ASP A 439 -11.13 -8.39 19.71
N ALA A 440 -9.92 -8.08 19.23
CA ALA A 440 -9.71 -7.28 18.04
C ALA A 440 -10.23 -7.96 16.75
N LEU A 441 -9.98 -9.27 16.57
CA LEU A 441 -10.54 -10.05 15.47
C LEU A 441 -12.07 -9.98 15.47
N PHE A 442 -12.68 -10.20 16.62
CA PHE A 442 -14.13 -10.13 16.77
C PHE A 442 -14.66 -8.75 16.41
N GLN A 443 -14.09 -7.70 16.98
CA GLN A 443 -14.52 -6.32 16.77
C GLN A 443 -14.43 -5.89 15.30
N HIS A 444 -13.35 -6.23 14.61
CA HIS A 444 -13.03 -5.64 13.31
C HIS A 444 -13.45 -6.48 12.11
N TYR A 445 -13.52 -7.80 12.27
CA TYR A 445 -13.83 -8.72 11.17
C TYR A 445 -15.16 -9.46 11.32
N LEU A 446 -15.63 -9.73 12.54
CA LEU A 446 -16.79 -10.60 12.76
C LEU A 446 -18.04 -9.83 13.20
N LYS A 447 -17.87 -8.78 14.00
CA LYS A 447 -18.99 -7.96 14.50
C LYS A 447 -19.58 -7.13 13.36
N HIS A 448 -20.83 -7.43 13.01
CA HIS A 448 -21.54 -6.68 11.98
C HIS A 448 -21.97 -5.29 12.50
N PRO A 449 -21.77 -4.19 11.77
CA PRO A 449 -22.16 -2.84 12.23
C PRO A 449 -23.66 -2.72 12.59
N LEU A 450 -24.52 -3.48 11.90
CA LEU A 450 -25.96 -3.54 12.18
C LEU A 450 -26.34 -4.47 13.34
N SER A 451 -25.41 -5.23 13.92
CA SER A 451 -25.70 -6.07 15.09
C SER A 451 -25.99 -5.25 16.36
N GLU A 452 -25.63 -3.97 16.37
CA GLU A 452 -26.00 -3.01 17.43
C GLU A 452 -27.31 -2.27 17.16
N VAL A 453 -27.84 -2.31 15.93
CA VAL A 453 -29.14 -1.69 15.57
C VAL A 453 -30.27 -2.67 15.87
N VAL A 454 -30.26 -3.27 17.07
CA VAL A 454 -31.50 -3.74 17.70
C VAL A 454 -32.04 -2.54 18.46
N VAL A 455 -32.64 -1.62 17.71
CA VAL A 455 -33.45 -0.55 18.28
C VAL A 455 -34.60 -1.22 19.03
N GLN A 456 -34.79 -0.86 20.30
CA GLN A 456 -36.01 -1.16 21.03
C GLN A 456 -37.19 -0.61 20.23
N ILE A 457 -37.89 -1.48 19.50
CA ILE A 457 -39.24 -1.20 19.02
C ILE A 457 -40.16 -2.04 19.89
N ASN A 458 -40.90 -1.38 20.78
CA ASN A 458 -41.96 -1.94 21.62
C ASN A 458 -41.56 -2.95 22.72
N GLY A 459 -40.36 -2.85 23.29
CA GLY A 459 -40.03 -3.54 24.54
C GLY A 459 -39.95 -5.08 24.47
N GLU A 460 -39.99 -5.67 23.28
CA GLU A 460 -39.81 -7.12 23.08
C GLU A 460 -38.51 -7.40 22.33
N ALA A 461 -37.73 -8.35 22.85
CA ALA A 461 -36.54 -8.87 22.18
C ALA A 461 -36.96 -9.84 21.07
N VAL A 462 -36.71 -9.48 19.80
CA VAL A 462 -36.86 -10.41 18.68
C VAL A 462 -35.60 -11.30 18.61
N PRO A 463 -35.72 -12.64 18.64
CA PRO A 463 -34.57 -13.51 18.58
C PRO A 463 -33.96 -13.51 17.18
N GLY A 464 -32.72 -13.08 17.07
CA GLY A 464 -31.98 -13.04 15.80
C GLY A 464 -30.56 -12.50 15.94
N ALA A 465 -29.86 -12.82 17.03
CA ALA A 465 -28.51 -12.32 17.30
C ALA A 465 -27.62 -13.36 17.99
N THR A 466 -27.67 -14.63 17.59
CA THR A 466 -26.65 -15.63 17.97
C THR A 466 -26.56 -16.82 17.00
N GLU A 467 -27.25 -16.79 15.85
CA GLU A 467 -27.12 -17.84 14.84
C GLU A 467 -25.81 -17.64 14.07
N GLY A 468 -24.78 -18.39 14.46
CA GLY A 468 -23.44 -18.33 13.87
C GLY A 468 -22.30 -18.38 14.90
N ILE A 469 -22.60 -18.26 16.20
CA ILE A 469 -21.61 -18.41 17.27
C ILE A 469 -21.83 -19.77 17.95
N ALA A 470 -20.82 -20.62 17.95
CA ALA A 470 -20.87 -21.93 18.61
C ALA A 470 -21.33 -21.78 20.08
N PRO A 471 -22.18 -22.68 20.61
CA PRO A 471 -22.76 -22.55 21.95
C PRO A 471 -21.74 -22.30 23.07
N GLU A 472 -20.55 -22.89 22.96
CA GLU A 472 -19.40 -22.71 23.87
C GLU A 472 -18.82 -21.29 23.90
N MET A 473 -19.03 -20.47 22.87
CA MET A 473 -18.49 -19.12 22.75
C MET A 473 -19.40 -18.02 23.32
N ARG A 474 -20.66 -18.35 23.68
CA ARG A 474 -21.60 -17.39 24.29
C ARG A 474 -21.17 -16.89 25.68
N GLY A 475 -20.37 -17.66 26.41
CA GLY A 475 -19.87 -17.30 27.74
C GLY A 475 -18.74 -16.26 27.74
N TYR A 476 -18.06 -16.05 26.60
CA TYR A 476 -16.93 -15.12 26.50
C TYR A 476 -17.37 -13.66 26.32
N PHE A 477 -18.57 -13.43 25.78
CA PHE A 477 -19.09 -12.11 25.44
C PHE A 477 -20.35 -11.80 26.26
N SER A 478 -20.20 -11.66 27.58
CA SER A 478 -21.29 -11.07 28.38
C SER A 478 -21.33 -9.57 28.11
N TYR A 479 -22.48 -9.11 27.60
CA TYR A 479 -22.78 -7.72 27.21
C TYR A 479 -22.60 -6.68 28.34
N ALA A 480 -22.33 -7.11 29.56
CA ALA A 480 -22.39 -6.27 30.77
C ALA A 480 -21.09 -5.50 31.09
N SER A 481 -19.96 -5.79 30.44
CA SER A 481 -18.64 -5.24 30.86
C SER A 481 -18.13 -4.05 30.04
N VAL A 482 -18.81 -3.65 28.95
CA VAL A 482 -18.33 -2.59 28.04
C VAL A 482 -18.93 -1.21 28.33
N ASN A 483 -20.05 -1.12 29.07
CA ASN A 483 -20.81 0.13 29.22
C ASN A 483 -20.55 0.95 30.50
N SER A 484 -19.58 0.62 31.34
CA SER A 484 -19.33 1.37 32.59
C SER A 484 -18.43 2.61 32.44
N ARG A 485 -17.92 2.93 31.24
CA ARG A 485 -17.05 4.10 31.00
C ARG A 485 -17.65 5.24 30.16
N ALA A 486 -18.92 5.13 29.74
CA ALA A 486 -19.57 6.14 28.91
C ALA A 486 -20.39 7.19 29.69
N ALA A 487 -20.47 7.10 31.03
CA ALA A 487 -21.37 7.95 31.83
C ALA A 487 -20.69 9.11 32.60
N GLU A 488 -19.36 9.25 32.59
CA GLU A 488 -18.66 10.29 33.34
C GLU A 488 -17.79 11.17 32.43
N SER A 489 -18.42 12.06 31.67
CA SER A 489 -17.77 13.25 31.06
C SER A 489 -18.83 14.16 30.42
N GLN A 490 -19.70 14.75 31.23
CA GLN A 490 -20.41 15.98 30.81
C GLN A 490 -19.63 17.18 31.32
N ALA A 491 -18.63 17.61 30.55
CA ALA A 491 -18.03 18.93 30.73
C ALA A 491 -18.87 19.98 29.99
N ALA A 492 -19.01 21.16 30.60
CA ALA A 492 -19.80 22.27 30.08
C ALA A 492 -19.31 22.72 28.68
N PRO A 493 -20.22 23.21 27.80
CA PRO A 493 -19.84 23.64 26.46
C PRO A 493 -18.87 24.83 26.49
N PRO A 494 -17.88 24.88 25.60
CA PRO A 494 -16.97 26.01 25.50
C PRO A 494 -17.72 27.27 25.00
N PRO A 495 -17.23 28.48 25.33
CA PRO A 495 -17.85 29.71 24.88
C PRO A 495 -17.76 29.85 23.35
N ALA A 496 -18.78 30.50 22.78
CA ALA A 496 -18.92 30.71 21.33
C ALA A 496 -17.69 31.43 20.73
N PRO A 497 -17.22 31.02 19.55
CA PRO A 497 -16.08 31.66 18.89
C PRO A 497 -16.42 33.09 18.47
N GLN A 498 -15.50 34.02 18.77
CA GLN A 498 -15.59 35.39 18.26
C GLN A 498 -15.31 35.41 16.75
N PRO A 499 -16.06 36.20 15.96
CA PRO A 499 -15.83 36.32 14.52
C PRO A 499 -14.48 36.96 14.24
N LEU A 500 -13.65 36.31 13.41
CA LEU A 500 -12.44 36.90 12.85
C LEU A 500 -12.83 38.05 11.92
N ALA A 501 -12.50 39.28 12.32
CA ALA A 501 -12.61 40.44 11.45
C ALA A 501 -11.58 40.32 10.31
N LEU A 502 -12.05 40.34 9.07
CA LEU A 502 -11.18 40.52 7.91
C LEU A 502 -10.57 41.92 7.96
N PRO A 503 -9.27 42.09 7.63
CA PRO A 503 -8.68 43.42 7.49
C PRO A 503 -9.41 44.21 6.39
N ALA A 504 -9.57 45.51 6.64
CA ALA A 504 -10.25 46.46 5.75
C ALA A 504 -9.61 46.49 4.34
N PRO A 505 -10.40 46.84 3.30
CA PRO A 505 -10.07 46.62 1.89
C PRO A 505 -8.81 47.34 1.39
#